data_AF-A0A847PH82-F1
#
_entry.id   AF-A0A847PH82-F1
#
_cell.length_a   1.000
_cell.length_b   1.000
_cell.length_c   1.000
_cell.angle_alpha   90.00
_cell.angle_beta   90.00
_cell.angle_gamma   90.00
#
_symmetry.space_group_name_H-M   'P 1'
#
loop_
_entity.id
_entity.type
_entity.pdbx_description
1 polymer ?
#
loop_
_entity_poly.entity_id
_entity_poly.type
_entity_poly.pdbx_seq_one_letter_code
_entity_poly.pdbx_strand_id
1 'polypeptide(L)'
;MNKMGKSPGQWLFGLIILVIGIIFLLENLLGISIWGRIWLFWPIFILLWGLMEILQKKSIFFGLILLAMGALFLLKNLELLQLPDLIWKYWPVIIIALGLDQLMGGHESTIIKTSHAGGKTNKKMLVQDDEII
;
A
#
# COMPACT_ATOMS: atom_id res chain seq x y z
N MET A 1 29.95 -15.58 -36.37
CA MET A 1 28.56 -16.04 -36.10
C MET A 1 28.05 -15.35 -34.85
N ASN A 2 27.27 -14.27 -35.01
CA ASN A 2 26.65 -13.59 -33.87
C ASN A 2 25.54 -14.46 -33.31
N LYS A 3 25.72 -14.96 -32.09
CA LYS A 3 24.64 -15.60 -31.34
C LYS A 3 23.66 -14.50 -30.93
N MET A 4 22.57 -14.36 -31.70
CA MET A 4 21.41 -13.56 -31.30
C MET A 4 20.88 -14.15 -30.00
N GLY A 5 21.25 -13.56 -28.86
CA GLY A 5 20.68 -13.88 -27.56
C GLY A 5 19.20 -13.52 -27.60
N LYS A 6 18.33 -14.52 -27.77
CA LYS A 6 16.89 -14.33 -27.58
C LYS A 6 16.69 -13.74 -26.18
N SER A 7 16.00 -12.62 -26.09
CA SER A 7 15.71 -12.01 -24.79
C SER A 7 15.00 -13.07 -23.93
N PRO A 8 15.53 -13.43 -22.74
CA PRO A 8 14.96 -14.51 -21.93
C PRO A 8 13.50 -14.24 -21.53
N GLY A 9 13.05 -12.97 -21.58
CA GLY A 9 11.69 -12.57 -21.26
C GLY A 9 10.61 -13.09 -22.23
N GLN A 10 10.89 -13.20 -23.54
CA GLN A 10 9.86 -13.63 -24.50
C GLN A 10 9.51 -15.13 -24.37
N TRP A 11 10.50 -15.98 -24.10
CA TRP A 11 10.24 -17.41 -23.93
C TRP A 11 9.51 -17.70 -22.60
N LEU A 12 9.85 -16.96 -21.54
CA LEU A 12 9.13 -17.02 -20.27
C LEU A 12 7.67 -16.57 -20.44
N PHE A 13 7.43 -15.49 -21.18
CA PHE A 13 6.07 -15.03 -21.46
C PHE A 13 5.26 -16.08 -22.23
N GLY A 14 5.85 -16.68 -23.27
CA GLY A 14 5.22 -17.78 -23.99
C GLY A 14 4.94 -19.01 -23.12
N LEU A 15 5.86 -19.36 -22.22
CA LEU A 15 5.69 -20.46 -21.28
C LEU A 15 4.58 -20.16 -20.25
N ILE A 16 4.49 -18.94 -19.75
CA ILE A 16 3.42 -18.50 -18.85
C ILE A 16 2.06 -18.62 -19.54
N ILE A 17 1.94 -18.13 -20.78
CA ILE A 17 0.71 -18.24 -21.56
C ILE A 17 0.34 -19.70 -21.80
N LEU A 18 1.31 -20.56 -22.14
CA LEU A 18 1.09 -22.00 -22.33
C LEU A 18 0.52 -22.64 -21.06
N VAL A 19 1.16 -22.39 -19.91
CA VAL A 19 0.74 -22.93 -18.62
C VAL A 19 -0.67 -22.45 -18.26
N ILE A 20 -0.94 -21.16 -18.45
CA ILE A 20 -2.28 -20.57 -18.23
C ILE A 20 -3.32 -21.25 -19.14
N GLY A 21 -3.01 -21.44 -20.42
CA GLY A 21 -3.90 -22.12 -21.37
C GLY A 21 -4.20 -23.56 -20.98
N ILE A 22 -3.19 -24.31 -20.52
CA ILE A 22 -3.36 -25.69 -20.03
C ILE A 22 -4.27 -25.70 -18.80
N ILE A 23 -4.03 -24.81 -17.82
CA ILE A 23 -4.86 -24.67 -16.62
C ILE A 23 -6.32 -24.40 -17.01
N PHE A 24 -6.55 -23.49 -17.96
CA PHE A 24 -7.89 -23.12 -18.41
C PHE A 24 -8.60 -24.28 -19.12
N LEU A 25 -7.87 -25.07 -19.92
CA LEU A 25 -8.40 -26.29 -20.54
C LEU A 25 -8.81 -27.33 -19.50
N LEU A 26 -7.97 -27.53 -18.48
CA LEU A 26 -8.26 -28.44 -17.36
C LEU A 26 -9.47 -27.95 -16.57
N GLU A 27 -9.59 -26.64 -16.33
CA GLU A 27 -10.73 -26.00 -15.68
C GLU A 27 -12.03 -26.37 -16.40
N ASN A 28 -12.06 -26.18 -17.73
CA ASN A 28 -13.23 -26.45 -18.55
C ASN A 28 -13.55 -27.94 -18.68
N LEU A 29 -12.54 -28.81 -18.72
CA LEU A 29 -12.73 -30.25 -18.89
C LEU A 29 -13.16 -30.95 -17.60
N LEU A 30 -12.56 -30.57 -16.47
CA LEU A 30 -12.85 -31.15 -15.16
C LEU A 30 -14.04 -30.47 -14.47
N GLY A 31 -14.52 -29.33 -14.99
CA GLY A 31 -15.60 -28.54 -14.38
C GLY A 31 -15.24 -27.94 -13.02
N ILE A 32 -13.96 -27.99 -12.64
CA ILE A 32 -13.44 -27.33 -11.44
C ILE A 32 -13.28 -25.85 -11.75
N SER A 33 -13.59 -24.93 -10.84
CA SER A 33 -13.26 -23.51 -11.06
C SER A 33 -12.03 -23.10 -10.26
N ILE A 34 -10.90 -23.10 -10.96
CA ILE A 34 -9.58 -22.76 -10.43
C ILE A 34 -9.53 -21.25 -10.26
N TRP A 35 -9.96 -20.50 -11.27
CA TRP A 35 -10.02 -19.04 -11.21
C TRP A 35 -10.85 -18.53 -10.03
N GLY A 36 -12.03 -19.14 -9.79
CA GLY A 36 -12.83 -18.81 -8.61
C GLY A 36 -11.99 -18.95 -7.33
N ARG A 37 -11.30 -20.08 -7.16
CA ARG A 37 -10.47 -20.35 -5.98
C ARG A 37 -9.30 -19.37 -5.82
N ILE A 38 -8.62 -18.96 -6.90
CA ILE A 38 -7.57 -17.92 -6.80
C ILE A 38 -8.20 -16.58 -6.39
N TRP A 39 -9.36 -16.24 -6.98
CA TRP A 39 -10.07 -15.02 -6.64
C TRP A 39 -10.41 -14.97 -5.15
N LEU A 40 -10.78 -16.09 -4.51
CA LEU A 40 -11.00 -16.15 -3.05
C LEU A 40 -9.80 -15.66 -2.22
N PHE A 41 -8.56 -15.79 -2.72
CA PHE A 41 -7.33 -15.39 -2.00
C PHE A 41 -6.91 -13.94 -2.23
N TRP A 42 -7.65 -13.18 -3.03
CA TRP A 42 -7.37 -11.75 -3.24
C TRP A 42 -7.18 -10.92 -1.95
N PRO A 43 -7.90 -11.18 -0.82
CA PRO A 43 -7.76 -10.38 0.39
C PRO A 43 -6.39 -10.53 1.07
N ILE A 44 -5.62 -11.56 0.72
CA ILE A 44 -4.30 -11.80 1.29
C ILE A 44 -3.34 -10.66 0.98
N PHE A 45 -3.51 -10.00 -0.17
CA PHE A 45 -2.72 -8.80 -0.51
C PHE A 45 -3.03 -7.63 0.43
N ILE A 46 -4.31 -7.40 0.74
CA ILE A 46 -4.72 -6.38 1.73
C ILE A 46 -4.15 -6.73 3.11
N LEU A 47 -4.24 -8.00 3.50
CA LEU A 47 -3.76 -8.50 4.79
C LEU A 47 -2.24 -8.31 4.94
N LEU A 48 -1.47 -8.68 3.92
CA LEU A 48 -0.02 -8.49 3.88
C LEU A 48 0.36 -7.02 3.95
N TRP A 49 -0.34 -6.17 3.20
CA TRP A 49 -0.10 -4.73 3.24
C TRP A 49 -0.39 -4.14 4.62
N GLY A 50 -1.53 -4.49 5.21
CA GLY A 50 -1.88 -4.08 6.58
C GLY A 50 -0.81 -4.49 7.59
N LEU A 51 -0.30 -5.72 7.47
CA LEU A 51 0.76 -6.22 8.33
C LEU A 51 2.07 -5.44 8.14
N MET A 52 2.46 -5.16 6.90
CA MET A 52 3.65 -4.36 6.57
C MET A 52 3.54 -2.94 7.15
N GLU A 53 2.36 -2.33 7.13
CA GLU A 53 2.12 -1.00 7.70
C GLU A 53 2.36 -0.96 9.21
N ILE A 54 1.88 -1.99 9.93
CA ILE A 54 2.11 -2.15 11.38
C ILE A 54 3.60 -2.34 11.66
N LEU A 55 4.28 -3.20 10.88
CA LEU A 55 5.71 -3.47 11.05
C LEU A 55 6.58 -2.23 10.81
N GLN A 56 6.19 -1.39 9.85
CA GLN A 56 6.88 -0.13 9.55
C GLN A 56 6.53 0.99 10.54
N LYS A 57 5.61 0.76 11.49
CA LYS A 57 5.12 1.72 12.50
C LYS A 57 4.65 3.07 11.91
N LYS A 58 4.29 3.11 10.63
CA LYS A 58 3.77 4.33 9.98
C LYS A 58 2.44 4.74 10.60
N SER A 59 1.50 3.79 10.67
CA SER A 59 0.21 3.99 11.33
C SER A 59 -0.33 2.64 11.83
N ILE A 60 -0.23 2.42 13.14
CA ILE A 60 -0.75 1.19 13.77
C ILE A 60 -2.27 1.13 13.60
N PHE A 61 -2.98 2.26 13.73
CA PHE A 61 -4.43 2.30 13.55
C PHE A 61 -4.84 1.86 12.13
N PHE A 62 -4.21 2.44 11.11
CA PHE A 62 -4.51 2.11 9.72
C PHE A 62 -4.14 0.66 9.38
N GLY A 63 -2.95 0.22 9.78
CA GLY A 63 -2.50 -1.15 9.59
C GLY A 63 -3.40 -2.17 10.28
N LEU A 64 -3.89 -1.88 11.50
CA LEU A 64 -4.81 -2.76 12.23
C LEU A 64 -6.18 -2.85 11.55
N ILE A 65 -6.71 -1.74 11.03
CA ILE A 65 -7.94 -1.72 10.22
C ILE A 65 -7.75 -2.60 8.96
N LEU A 66 -6.66 -2.41 8.22
CA LEU A 66 -6.39 -3.20 7.01
C LEU A 66 -6.24 -4.69 7.32
N LEU A 67 -5.52 -5.02 8.40
CA LEU A 67 -5.31 -6.39 8.84
C LEU A 67 -6.64 -7.06 9.21
N ALA A 68 -7.46 -6.40 10.01
CA ALA A 68 -8.78 -6.89 10.40
C ALA A 68 -9.68 -7.09 9.18
N MET A 69 -9.68 -6.13 8.25
CA MET A 69 -10.50 -6.19 7.04
C MET A 69 -10.05 -7.32 6.09
N GLY A 70 -8.75 -7.43 5.82
CA GLY A 70 -8.20 -8.51 5.00
C GLY A 70 -8.50 -9.89 5.59
N ALA A 71 -8.38 -10.03 6.92
CA ALA A 71 -8.72 -11.27 7.63
C ALA A 71 -10.21 -11.61 7.54
N LEU A 72 -11.10 -10.65 7.79
CA LEU A 72 -12.56 -10.83 7.69
C LEU A 72 -12.98 -11.28 6.29
N PHE A 73 -12.40 -10.68 5.26
CA PHE A 73 -12.69 -11.02 3.87
C PHE A 73 -12.22 -12.41 3.51
N LEU A 74 -11.03 -12.78 3.94
CA LEU A 74 -10.50 -14.11 3.71
C LEU A 74 -11.40 -15.14 4.40
N LEU A 75 -11.77 -14.91 5.66
CA LEU A 75 -12.65 -15.80 6.42
C LEU A 75 -14.03 -15.96 5.76
N LYS A 76 -14.62 -14.86 5.26
CA LYS A 76 -15.87 -14.92 4.50
C LYS A 76 -15.71 -15.65 3.16
N ASN A 77 -14.62 -15.41 2.43
CA ASN A 77 -14.33 -16.10 1.17
C ASN A 77 -14.17 -17.61 1.38
N LEU A 78 -13.64 -18.04 2.52
CA LEU A 78 -13.57 -19.46 2.91
C LEU A 78 -14.92 -20.04 3.37
N GLU A 79 -16.01 -19.27 3.26
CA GLU A 79 -17.36 -19.63 3.74
C GLU A 79 -17.41 -19.95 5.25
N LEU A 80 -16.38 -19.56 6.01
CA LEU A 80 -16.32 -19.75 7.46
C LEU A 80 -17.21 -18.76 8.23
N LEU A 81 -17.63 -17.67 7.58
CA LEU A 81 -18.55 -16.66 8.12
C LEU A 81 -19.69 -16.38 7.13
N GLN A 82 -20.92 -16.68 7.54
CA GLN A 82 -22.14 -16.30 6.83
C GLN A 82 -22.51 -14.85 7.18
N LEU A 83 -21.88 -13.89 6.51
CA LEU A 83 -22.23 -12.47 6.63
C LEU A 83 -23.33 -12.09 5.62
N PRO A 84 -24.26 -11.17 5.98
CA PRO A 84 -25.33 -10.75 5.08
C PRO A 84 -24.78 -10.11 3.80
N ASP A 85 -25.40 -10.43 2.66
CA ASP A 85 -24.96 -9.99 1.32
C ASP A 85 -24.91 -8.47 1.15
N LEU A 86 -25.75 -7.72 1.89
CA LEU A 86 -25.73 -6.26 1.87
C LEU A 86 -24.38 -5.71 2.34
N ILE A 87 -23.84 -6.21 3.45
CA ILE A 87 -22.54 -5.73 3.98
C ILE A 87 -21.42 -6.03 2.98
N TRP A 88 -21.51 -7.18 2.29
CA TRP A 88 -20.55 -7.55 1.27
C TRP A 88 -20.69 -6.74 -0.03
N LYS A 89 -21.86 -6.20 -0.34
CA LYS A 89 -22.00 -5.34 -1.53
C LYS A 89 -21.36 -3.97 -1.33
N TYR A 90 -21.35 -3.46 -0.09
CA TYR A 90 -20.90 -2.10 0.23
C TYR A 90 -19.51 -2.03 0.86
N TRP A 91 -18.83 -3.15 1.09
CA TRP A 91 -17.47 -3.14 1.62
C TRP A 91 -16.47 -2.26 0.84
N PRO A 92 -16.54 -2.10 -0.50
CA PRO A 92 -15.58 -1.27 -1.23
C PRO A 92 -15.61 0.20 -0.80
N VAL A 93 -16.76 0.67 -0.28
CA VAL A 93 -16.93 2.03 0.23
C VAL A 93 -15.97 2.29 1.40
N ILE A 94 -15.71 1.29 2.25
CA ILE A 94 -14.79 1.44 3.38
C ILE A 94 -13.35 1.60 2.87
N ILE A 95 -12.94 0.86 1.83
CA ILE A 95 -11.61 1.02 1.23
C ILE A 95 -11.45 2.43 0.63
N ILE A 96 -12.48 2.93 -0.04
CA ILE A 96 -12.47 4.29 -0.59
C ILE A 96 -12.35 5.32 0.54
N ALA A 97 -13.15 5.18 1.61
CA ALA A 97 -13.10 6.09 2.76
C ALA A 97 -11.71 6.10 3.43
N LEU A 98 -11.10 4.91 3.62
CA LEU A 98 -9.76 4.78 4.18
C LEU A 98 -8.68 5.38 3.27
N GLY A 99 -8.81 5.18 1.95
CA GLY A 99 -7.92 5.80 0.98
C GLY A 99 -8.02 7.33 1.00
N LEU A 100 -9.23 7.88 1.14
CA LEU A 100 -9.46 9.32 1.24
C LEU A 100 -8.89 9.91 2.54
N ASP A 101 -9.11 9.24 3.69
CA ASP A 101 -8.57 9.67 4.98
C ASP A 101 -7.04 9.75 4.95
N GLN A 102 -6.39 8.73 4.35
CA GLN A 102 -4.95 8.69 4.20
C GLN A 102 -4.39 9.82 3.31
N LEU A 103 -5.14 10.24 2.29
CA LEU A 103 -4.76 11.37 1.42
C LEU A 103 -4.91 12.72 2.16
N MET A 104 -5.88 12.84 3.07
CA MET A 104 -6.16 14.08 3.79
C MET A 104 -5.27 14.26 5.03
N GLY A 105 -4.80 13.17 5.65
CA GLY A 105 -3.89 13.19 6.82
C GLY A 105 -2.44 13.62 6.54
N GLY A 106 -2.09 13.99 5.29
CA GLY A 106 -0.73 14.29 4.86
C GLY A 106 -0.20 15.70 5.12
N HIS A 107 -0.94 16.58 5.79
CA HIS A 107 -0.49 17.95 6.06
C HIS A 107 -0.65 18.33 7.53
N GLU A 108 0.19 17.77 8.41
CA GLU A 108 0.72 18.62 9.47
C GLU A 108 1.61 19.65 8.78
N SER A 109 1.02 20.78 8.42
CA SER A 109 1.78 21.99 8.16
C SER A 109 2.56 22.25 9.44
N THR A 110 3.83 21.87 9.46
CA THR A 110 4.84 22.41 10.36
C THR A 110 4.80 23.91 10.16
N ILE A 111 3.91 24.59 10.89
CA ILE A 111 3.95 26.02 11.10
C ILE A 111 5.26 26.21 11.86
N ILE A 112 6.33 26.53 11.11
CA ILE A 112 7.51 27.14 11.69
C ILE A 112 6.98 28.44 12.30
N LYS A 113 6.65 28.40 13.59
CA LYS A 113 6.54 29.60 14.41
C LYS A 113 7.92 30.22 14.36
N THR A 114 8.09 31.15 13.43
CA THR A 114 9.12 32.18 13.51
C THR A 114 8.92 32.88 14.85
N SER A 115 9.68 32.45 15.85
CA SER A 115 9.89 33.20 17.09
C SER A 115 10.55 34.52 16.72
N HIS A 116 9.73 35.51 16.39
CA HIS A 116 10.10 36.90 16.39
C HIS A 116 9.33 37.60 17.51
N ALA A 117 9.86 37.49 18.73
CA ALA A 117 9.58 38.40 19.84
C ALA A 117 10.49 38.08 21.03
N GLY A 118 11.25 39.08 21.50
CA GLY A 118 11.75 39.11 22.88
C GLY A 118 13.24 39.31 23.02
N GLY A 119 13.67 40.58 22.99
CA GLY A 119 15.07 40.98 23.01
C GLY A 119 15.86 40.65 24.28
N LYS A 120 17.17 40.89 24.20
CA LYS A 120 18.04 41.23 25.34
C LYS A 120 19.34 41.87 24.85
N THR A 121 19.50 43.14 25.27
CA THR A 121 20.72 43.67 25.87
C THR A 121 21.95 43.95 25.00
N ASN A 122 22.13 45.24 24.69
CA ASN A 122 23.37 46.02 24.76
C ASN A 122 24.71 45.26 24.80
N LYS A 123 25.51 45.41 23.74
CA LYS A 123 26.94 45.71 23.93
C LYS A 123 27.57 46.41 22.71
N LYS A 124 27.95 47.67 22.96
CA LYS A 124 29.06 48.41 22.35
C LYS A 124 28.99 48.68 20.85
N MET A 125 28.48 49.87 20.53
CA MET A 125 29.28 50.79 19.71
C MET A 125 30.58 51.09 20.48
N LEU A 126 31.72 50.69 19.94
CA LEU A 126 33.01 51.41 19.96
C LEU A 126 33.78 50.85 18.75
N VAL A 127 33.61 51.49 17.60
CA VAL A 127 34.69 52.22 16.92
C VAL A 127 35.89 51.30 16.67
N GLN A 128 35.94 50.74 15.47
CA GLN A 128 37.16 50.21 14.86
C GLN A 128 37.24 50.76 13.43
N ASP A 129 37.07 52.08 13.33
CA ASP A 129 37.68 52.84 12.23
C ASP A 129 39.08 53.21 12.71
N ASP A 130 40.02 53.19 11.78
CA ASP A 130 41.43 53.57 11.91
C ASP A 130 42.35 52.47 12.46
N GLU A 131 42.85 51.60 11.57
CA GLU A 131 44.30 51.51 11.29
C GLU A 131 44.51 50.90 9.88
N ILE A 132 44.51 51.79 8.87
CA ILE A 132 45.38 51.66 7.71
C ILE A 132 46.40 52.79 7.83
N ILE A 133 47.64 52.46 8.17
CA ILE A 133 48.92 52.73 7.48
C ILE A 133 50.00 51.95 8.24
#